data_AF-A0A1V4WUM9-F1
#
_entry.id   AF-A0A1V4WUM9-F1
#
_cell.length_a   1.000
_cell.length_b   1.000
_cell.length_c   1.000
_cell.angle_alpha   90.00
_cell.angle_beta   90.00
_cell.angle_gamma   90.00
#
_symmetry.space_group_name_H-M   'P 1'
#
loop_
_entity.id
_entity.type
_entity.pdbx_description
1 polymer ?
#
loop_
_entity_poly.entity_id
_entity_poly.type
_entity_poly.pdbx_seq_one_letter_code
_entity_poly.pdbx_strand_id
1 'polypeptide(L)'
;MAKKKVKTFTVDEETYDSLVTMFKENEAEVSVSHYVDRCLKDLLKYLKTLDELRRQKTERYTVPMSYVIDMVAREPKMTIFEYDDDPDAPFIAGEDELNEIQVRYEAEKKKIPLRFWRFLRTGRYKMSRDGEHIVNKRTGFAYNVDEGPWDMSDVPEHDEEPEEKE
;
A
#
# COMPACT_ATOMS: atom_id res chain seq x y z
N MET A 1 37.75 -4.52 -0.64
CA MET A 1 37.04 -4.37 -1.93
C MET A 1 35.78 -5.22 -1.90
N ALA A 2 34.59 -4.62 -2.05
CA ALA A 2 33.35 -5.38 -2.15
C ALA A 2 33.33 -6.18 -3.47
N LYS A 3 33.06 -7.49 -3.39
CA LYS A 3 33.02 -8.39 -4.55
C LYS A 3 31.77 -8.04 -5.38
N LYS A 4 31.92 -7.39 -6.54
CA LYS A 4 30.80 -7.15 -7.47
C LYS A 4 30.26 -8.49 -7.95
N LYS A 5 28.97 -8.76 -7.73
CA LYS A 5 28.27 -9.93 -8.29
C LYS A 5 27.65 -9.52 -9.62
N VAL A 6 28.01 -10.20 -10.71
CA VAL A 6 27.29 -10.07 -11.97
C VAL A 6 25.97 -10.81 -11.81
N LYS A 7 24.86 -10.13 -12.07
CA LYS A 7 23.51 -10.70 -12.05
C LYS A 7 22.86 -10.45 -13.41
N THR A 8 22.16 -11.45 -13.92
CA THR A 8 21.31 -11.34 -15.09
C THR A 8 19.85 -11.30 -14.64
N PHE A 9 19.05 -10.45 -15.26
CA PHE A 9 17.61 -10.39 -15.08
C PHE A 9 16.99 -10.24 -16.47
N THR A 10 15.80 -10.82 -16.65
CA THR A 10 15.10 -10.80 -17.93
C THR A 10 14.25 -9.55 -17.98
N VAL A 11 14.41 -8.77 -19.03
CA VAL A 11 13.59 -7.60 -19.36
C VAL A 11 13.14 -7.77 -20.79
N ASP A 12 11.98 -7.20 -21.10
CA ASP A 12 11.54 -7.04 -22.48
C ASP A 12 12.59 -6.27 -23.32
N GLU A 13 12.98 -6.85 -24.45
CA GLU A 13 14.08 -6.36 -25.29
C GLU A 13 13.76 -4.98 -25.88
N GLU A 14 12.54 -4.81 -26.40
CA GLU A 14 12.08 -3.56 -27.00
C GLU A 14 12.08 -2.42 -25.98
N THR A 15 11.59 -2.69 -24.76
CA THR A 15 11.57 -1.73 -23.66
C THR A 15 12.99 -1.35 -23.23
N TYR A 16 13.88 -2.33 -23.08
CA TYR A 16 15.26 -2.07 -22.65
C TYR A 16 16.02 -1.24 -23.69
N ASP A 17 15.92 -1.60 -24.97
CA ASP A 17 16.61 -0.91 -26.05
C ASP A 17 16.10 0.52 -26.24
N SER A 18 14.79 0.72 -26.11
CA SER A 18 14.18 2.05 -26.12
C SER A 18 14.74 2.93 -24.99
N LEU A 19 14.85 2.38 -23.78
CA LEU A 19 15.39 3.10 -22.62
C LEU A 19 16.88 3.46 -22.82
N VAL A 20 17.68 2.50 -23.30
CA VAL A 20 19.10 2.73 -23.60
C VAL A 20 19.29 3.79 -24.68
N THR A 21 18.45 3.78 -25.71
CA THR A 21 18.46 4.77 -26.77
C THR A 21 18.16 6.16 -26.22
N MET A 22 17.13 6.31 -25.39
CA MET A 22 16.82 7.58 -24.73
C MET A 22 17.99 8.11 -23.89
N PHE A 23 18.67 7.25 -23.13
CA PHE A 23 19.82 7.67 -22.33
C PHE A 23 20.96 8.22 -23.20
N LYS A 24 21.21 7.57 -24.35
CA LYS A 24 22.26 7.99 -25.28
C LYS A 24 21.90 9.28 -26.01
N GLU A 25 20.67 9.38 -26.52
CA GLU A 25 20.19 10.56 -27.26
C GLU A 25 20.17 11.82 -26.40
N ASN A 26 20.00 11.67 -25.08
CA ASN A 26 20.00 12.77 -24.12
C ASN A 26 21.33 12.92 -23.37
N GLU A 27 22.40 12.27 -23.84
CA GLU A 27 23.76 12.38 -23.27
C GLU A 27 23.82 12.13 -21.75
N ALA A 28 23.01 11.20 -21.23
CA ALA A 28 22.96 10.91 -19.80
C ALA A 28 24.31 10.41 -19.28
N GLU A 29 24.81 11.02 -18.19
CA GLU A 29 26.08 10.66 -17.56
C GLU A 29 26.05 9.30 -16.83
N VAL A 30 24.85 8.82 -16.53
CA VAL A 30 24.60 7.56 -15.80
C VAL A 30 24.06 6.48 -16.74
N SER A 31 24.25 5.21 -16.36
CA SER A 31 23.73 4.07 -17.14
C SER A 31 22.40 3.55 -16.60
N VAL A 32 21.63 2.86 -17.44
CA VAL A 32 20.45 2.08 -17.02
C VAL A 32 20.80 1.13 -15.86
N SER A 33 21.95 0.48 -15.91
CA SER A 33 22.43 -0.40 -14.84
C SER A 33 22.64 0.33 -13.51
N HIS A 34 23.08 1.60 -13.55
CA HIS A 34 23.21 2.43 -12.35
C HIS A 34 21.83 2.72 -11.74
N TYR A 35 20.84 3.07 -12.57
CA TYR A 35 19.46 3.27 -12.12
C TYR A 35 18.88 1.99 -11.48
N VAL A 36 19.04 0.84 -12.12
CA VAL A 36 18.57 -0.45 -11.57
C VAL A 36 19.25 -0.77 -10.23
N ASP A 37 20.56 -0.54 -10.09
CA ASP A 37 21.26 -0.75 -8.82
C ASP A 37 20.70 0.16 -7.70
N ARG A 38 20.39 1.41 -8.01
CA ARG A 38 19.72 2.33 -7.09
C ARG A 38 18.33 1.81 -6.68
N CYS A 39 17.47 1.44 -7.64
CA CYS A 39 16.15 0.90 -7.34
C CYS A 39 16.20 -0.34 -6.43
N LEU A 40 17.19 -1.23 -6.63
CA LEU A 40 17.36 -2.41 -5.77
C LEU A 40 17.78 -2.05 -4.34
N LYS A 41 18.62 -1.03 -4.17
CA LYS A 41 19.02 -0.53 -2.85
C LYS A 41 17.86 0.14 -2.13
N ASP A 42 17.10 0.96 -2.85
CA ASP A 42 15.93 1.66 -2.31
C ASP A 42 14.85 0.66 -1.90
N LEU A 43 14.55 -0.33 -2.75
CA LEU A 43 13.63 -1.42 -2.43
C LEU A 43 14.10 -2.20 -1.18
N LEU A 44 15.40 -2.46 -1.05
CA LEU A 44 15.94 -3.14 0.13
C LEU A 44 15.79 -2.30 1.40
N LYS A 45 16.12 -1.00 1.34
CA LYS A 45 15.96 -0.07 2.47
C LYS A 45 14.49 -0.02 2.88
N TYR A 46 13.60 0.14 1.91
CA TYR A 46 12.16 0.17 2.10
C TYR A 46 11.60 -1.09 2.77
N LEU A 47 11.90 -2.28 2.23
CA LEU A 47 11.41 -3.54 2.78
C LEU A 47 11.97 -3.82 4.19
N LYS A 48 13.20 -3.38 4.48
CA LYS A 48 13.75 -3.45 5.83
C LYS A 48 12.98 -2.57 6.80
N THR A 49 12.70 -1.32 6.44
CA THR A 49 11.91 -0.40 7.28
C THR A 49 10.54 -1.00 7.59
N LEU A 50 9.85 -1.55 6.59
CA LEU A 50 8.56 -2.21 6.80
C LEU A 50 8.66 -3.44 7.72
N ASP A 51 9.68 -4.29 7.56
CA ASP A 51 9.86 -5.46 8.43
C ASP A 51 10.22 -5.06 9.87
N GLU A 52 11.01 -4.00 10.05
CA GLU A 52 11.31 -3.42 11.36
C GLU A 52 10.04 -2.88 12.03
N LEU A 53 9.26 -2.04 11.33
CA LEU A 53 7.98 -1.53 11.83
C LEU A 53 7.01 -2.65 12.22
N ARG A 54 6.94 -3.68 11.38
CA ARG A 54 6.12 -4.88 11.59
C ARG A 54 6.53 -5.64 12.86
N ARG A 55 7.81 -5.66 13.21
CA ARG A 55 8.36 -6.36 14.38
C ARG A 55 8.35 -5.52 15.66
N GLN A 56 8.51 -4.20 15.57
CA GLN A 56 8.64 -3.31 16.72
C GLN A 56 7.32 -3.08 17.47
N LYS A 57 6.17 -3.17 16.78
CA LYS A 57 4.88 -3.02 17.45
C LYS A 57 4.43 -4.37 18.02
N THR A 58 4.44 -4.45 19.35
CA THR A 58 3.73 -5.45 20.13
C THR A 58 2.28 -5.57 19.61
N GLU A 59 2.02 -6.62 18.83
CA GLU A 59 0.72 -7.19 18.48
C GLU A 59 -0.15 -6.59 17.35
N ARG A 60 0.28 -5.61 16.55
CA ARG A 60 -0.63 -5.04 15.52
C ARG A 60 -0.60 -5.68 14.13
N TYR A 61 0.55 -6.16 13.66
CA TYR A 61 0.67 -6.62 12.27
C TYR A 61 0.80 -8.14 12.18
N THR A 62 -0.13 -8.75 11.46
CA THR A 62 -0.14 -10.19 11.18
C THR A 62 0.16 -10.52 9.72
N VAL A 63 0.29 -9.49 8.88
CA VAL A 63 0.64 -9.65 7.47
C VAL A 63 2.02 -10.31 7.32
N PRO A 64 2.15 -11.40 6.55
CA PRO A 64 3.44 -12.02 6.30
C PRO A 64 4.27 -11.13 5.37
N MET A 65 5.59 -11.12 5.59
CA MET A 65 6.51 -10.31 4.76
C MET A 65 6.48 -10.73 3.28
N SER A 66 6.15 -11.98 2.96
CA SER A 66 5.95 -12.43 1.58
C SER A 66 4.83 -11.64 0.89
N TYR A 67 3.71 -11.40 1.58
CA TYR A 67 2.60 -10.62 1.04
C TYR A 67 3.01 -9.15 0.85
N VAL A 68 3.76 -8.58 1.80
CA VAL A 68 4.32 -7.23 1.67
C VAL A 68 5.19 -7.12 0.42
N ILE A 69 6.11 -8.06 0.22
CA ILE A 69 7.01 -8.10 -0.94
C ILE A 69 6.21 -8.21 -2.23
N ASP A 70 5.22 -9.11 -2.29
CA ASP A 70 4.39 -9.29 -3.48
C ASP A 70 3.62 -8.02 -3.85
N MET A 71 3.04 -7.34 -2.87
CA MET A 71 2.32 -6.07 -3.07
C MET A 71 3.26 -4.99 -3.63
N VAL A 72 4.41 -4.82 -3.00
CA VAL A 72 5.38 -3.77 -3.35
C VAL A 72 6.00 -4.03 -4.73
N ALA A 73 6.26 -5.29 -5.07
CA ALA A 73 6.83 -5.65 -6.36
C ALA A 73 5.83 -5.51 -7.52
N ARG A 74 4.52 -5.66 -7.26
CA ARG A 74 3.46 -5.59 -8.28
C ARG A 74 2.92 -4.18 -8.50
N GLU A 75 2.87 -3.38 -7.43
CA GLU A 75 2.42 -1.99 -7.45
C GLU A 75 3.62 -1.08 -7.13
N PRO A 76 4.64 -0.99 -8.01
CA PRO A 76 5.80 -0.14 -7.74
C PRO A 76 5.33 1.31 -7.67
N LYS A 77 5.30 1.88 -6.46
CA LYS A 77 5.02 3.29 -6.27
C LYS A 77 6.21 4.10 -6.77
N MET A 78 6.04 4.77 -7.92
CA MET A 78 7.03 5.71 -8.47
C MET A 78 7.34 6.89 -7.52
N THR A 79 6.54 7.09 -6.47
CA THR A 79 6.73 8.09 -5.41
C THR A 79 7.59 7.62 -4.24
N ILE A 80 8.10 6.38 -4.25
CA ILE A 80 9.18 5.95 -3.33
C ILE A 80 10.46 6.79 -3.58
N PHE A 81 10.55 7.50 -4.71
CA PHE A 81 11.80 8.05 -5.24
C PHE A 81 11.92 9.58 -5.13
N GLU A 82 10.95 10.30 -4.56
CA GLU A 82 11.04 11.75 -4.39
C GLU A 82 11.49 12.13 -2.98
N TYR A 83 12.54 12.94 -2.92
CA TYR A 83 13.19 13.58 -1.77
C TYR A 83 14.10 12.69 -0.89
N ASP A 84 15.35 12.54 -1.33
CA ASP A 84 16.49 13.26 -0.72
C ASP A 84 17.79 12.92 -1.46
N ASP A 85 18.61 13.92 -1.76
CA ASP A 85 20.01 13.75 -2.19
C ASP A 85 20.91 13.20 -1.05
N ASP A 86 20.32 12.96 0.12
CA ASP A 86 20.96 12.33 1.27
C ASP A 86 20.60 10.82 1.32
N PRO A 87 21.53 9.91 0.99
CA PRO A 87 21.31 8.46 1.10
C PRO A 87 21.04 8.01 2.55
N ASP A 88 21.39 8.83 3.54
CA ASP A 88 21.20 8.60 4.96
C ASP A 88 19.90 9.22 5.51
N ALA A 89 19.14 9.97 4.70
CA ALA A 89 17.82 10.45 5.10
C ALA A 89 16.91 9.26 5.47
N PRO A 90 16.22 9.31 6.63
CA PRO A 90 15.33 8.25 7.04
C PRO A 90 14.18 8.15 6.04
N PHE A 91 14.18 7.07 5.27
CA PHE A 91 13.11 6.74 4.34
C PHE A 91 11.82 6.58 5.16
N ILE A 92 10.85 7.48 4.98
CA ILE A 92 9.55 7.41 5.66
C ILE A 92 8.65 6.44 4.88
N ALA A 93 8.96 5.14 4.94
CA ALA A 93 7.96 4.11 4.72
C ALA A 93 7.01 4.21 5.92
N GLY A 94 5.94 4.98 5.75
CA GLY A 94 5.06 5.34 6.86
C GLY A 94 4.36 4.13 7.47
N GLU A 95 4.03 4.25 8.76
CA GLU A 95 3.11 3.33 9.44
C GLU A 95 1.79 3.15 8.67
N ASP A 96 1.33 4.21 8.00
CA ASP A 96 0.10 4.23 7.20
C ASP A 96 0.13 3.23 6.04
N GLU A 97 1.30 3.04 5.43
CA GLU A 97 1.43 2.10 4.32
C GLU A 97 1.39 0.65 4.81
N LEU A 98 2.11 0.35 5.90
CA LEU A 98 2.03 -0.98 6.52
C LEU A 98 0.61 -1.26 7.04
N ASN A 99 -0.07 -0.24 7.57
CA ASN A 99 -1.49 -0.31 7.92
C ASN A 99 -2.37 -0.65 6.72
N GLU A 100 -2.19 0.03 5.59
CA GLU A 100 -2.98 -0.23 4.38
C GLU A 100 -2.72 -1.65 3.83
N ILE A 101 -1.47 -2.11 3.82
CA ILE A 101 -1.12 -3.47 3.40
C ILE A 101 -1.76 -4.51 4.35
N GLN A 102 -1.75 -4.26 5.67
CA GLN A 102 -2.43 -5.10 6.66
C GLN A 102 -3.94 -5.17 6.41
N VAL A 103 -4.59 -4.04 6.09
CA VAL A 103 -6.03 -3.99 5.76
C VAL A 103 -6.33 -4.85 4.55
N ARG A 104 -5.54 -4.71 3.48
CA ARG A 104 -5.73 -5.50 2.25
C ARG A 104 -5.60 -6.99 2.54
N TYR A 105 -4.54 -7.37 3.25
CA TYR A 105 -4.30 -8.75 3.64
C TYR A 105 -5.48 -9.34 4.46
N GLU A 106 -5.99 -8.61 5.44
CA GLU A 106 -7.13 -9.06 6.25
C GLU A 106 -8.43 -9.16 5.45
N ALA A 107 -8.68 -8.19 4.58
CA ALA A 107 -9.86 -8.17 3.71
C ALA A 107 -9.87 -9.40 2.79
N GLU A 108 -8.74 -9.69 2.13
CA GLU A 108 -8.58 -10.86 1.28
C GLU A 108 -8.73 -12.17 2.06
N LYS A 109 -8.07 -12.27 3.22
CA LYS A 109 -8.16 -13.45 4.10
C LYS A 109 -9.60 -13.72 4.54
N LYS A 110 -10.38 -12.66 4.78
CA LYS A 110 -11.80 -12.75 5.17
C LYS A 110 -12.75 -12.84 3.97
N LYS A 111 -12.23 -12.71 2.73
CA LYS A 111 -13.02 -12.62 1.49
C LYS A 111 -14.08 -11.52 1.55
N ILE A 112 -13.72 -10.39 2.16
CA ILE A 112 -14.57 -9.21 2.27
C ILE A 112 -13.99 -8.16 1.31
N PRO A 113 -14.82 -7.46 0.51
CA PRO A 113 -14.35 -6.34 -0.30
C PRO A 113 -13.53 -5.36 0.56
N LEU A 114 -12.38 -4.92 0.07
CA LEU A 114 -11.47 -4.03 0.81
C LEU A 114 -12.19 -2.82 1.41
N ARG A 115 -13.10 -2.24 0.63
CA ARG A 115 -13.94 -1.11 1.02
C ARG A 115 -14.75 -1.41 2.29
N PHE A 116 -15.40 -2.57 2.34
CA PHE A 116 -16.17 -3.00 3.50
C PHE A 116 -15.29 -3.23 4.71
N TRP A 117 -14.14 -3.87 4.51
CA TRP A 117 -13.24 -4.18 5.61
C TRP A 117 -12.74 -2.91 6.33
N ARG A 118 -12.47 -1.83 5.59
CA ARG A 118 -12.12 -0.52 6.17
C ARG A 118 -13.17 -0.02 7.16
N PHE A 119 -14.45 -0.09 6.80
CA PHE A 119 -15.55 0.31 7.70
C PHE A 119 -15.76 -0.65 8.86
N LEU A 120 -15.74 -1.96 8.61
CA LEU A 120 -15.96 -2.99 9.64
C LEU A 120 -14.93 -2.91 10.76
N ARG A 121 -13.67 -2.62 10.43
CA ARG A 121 -12.58 -2.50 11.41
C ARG A 121 -12.76 -1.33 12.39
N THR A 122 -13.56 -0.32 12.05
CA THR A 122 -13.88 0.78 12.99
C THR A 122 -14.75 0.31 14.16
N GLY A 123 -15.39 -0.87 14.05
CA GLY A 123 -16.35 -1.38 15.02
C GLY A 123 -17.73 -0.70 14.97
N ARG A 124 -17.85 0.45 14.28
CA ARG A 124 -19.11 1.22 14.13
C ARG A 124 -20.09 0.59 13.15
N TYR A 125 -19.60 -0.23 12.22
CA TYR A 125 -20.39 -0.85 11.17
C TYR A 125 -20.48 -2.37 11.36
N LYS A 126 -21.52 -2.97 10.82
CA LYS A 126 -21.66 -4.42 10.65
C LYS A 126 -22.01 -4.74 9.21
N MET A 127 -21.66 -5.94 8.78
CA MET A 127 -22.09 -6.44 7.48
C MET A 127 -23.57 -6.81 7.56
N SER A 128 -24.31 -6.47 6.51
CA SER A 128 -25.65 -6.98 6.23
C SER A 128 -25.66 -8.51 6.14
N ARG A 129 -26.86 -9.12 6.18
CA ARG A 129 -27.02 -10.58 6.13
C ARG A 129 -26.77 -11.16 4.74
N ASP A 130 -27.14 -10.41 3.70
CA ASP A 130 -26.89 -10.73 2.29
C ASP A 130 -25.42 -10.48 1.90
N GLY A 131 -24.72 -9.61 2.65
CA GLY A 131 -23.33 -9.27 2.38
C GLY A 131 -23.17 -8.18 1.33
N GLU A 132 -24.26 -7.49 0.96
CA GLU A 132 -24.28 -6.46 -0.08
C GLU A 132 -24.19 -5.04 0.48
N HIS A 133 -24.49 -4.85 1.77
CA HIS A 133 -24.42 -3.53 2.43
C HIS A 133 -23.59 -3.56 3.71
N ILE A 134 -23.11 -2.38 4.10
CA ILE A 134 -22.66 -2.12 5.48
C ILE A 134 -23.73 -1.33 6.21
N VAL A 135 -23.96 -1.67 7.47
CA VAL A 135 -24.99 -1.03 8.31
C VAL A 135 -24.30 -0.34 9.47
N ASN A 136 -24.54 0.96 9.64
CA ASN A 136 -24.11 1.68 10.82
C ASN A 136 -24.88 1.16 12.04
N LYS A 137 -24.16 0.71 13.07
CA LYS A 137 -24.78 0.11 14.26
C LYS A 137 -25.57 1.11 15.10
N ARG A 138 -25.23 2.41 15.04
CA ARG A 138 -25.91 3.48 15.78
C ARG A 138 -27.21 3.89 15.09
N THR A 139 -27.13 4.22 13.81
CA THR A 139 -28.28 4.79 13.07
C THR A 139 -29.14 3.75 12.35
N GLY A 140 -28.62 2.54 12.16
CA GLY A 140 -29.29 1.49 11.36
C GLY A 140 -29.25 1.74 9.86
N PHE A 141 -28.67 2.85 9.39
CA PHE A 141 -28.59 3.20 7.97
C PHE A 141 -27.68 2.22 7.22
N ALA A 142 -28.14 1.78 6.05
CA ALA A 142 -27.42 0.85 5.17
C ALA A 142 -26.81 1.60 3.99
N TYR A 143 -25.54 1.33 3.72
CA TYR A 143 -24.79 1.93 2.60
C TYR A 143 -24.48 0.86 1.56
N ASN A 144 -24.76 1.19 0.30
CA ASN A 144 -24.56 0.31 -0.85
C ASN A 144 -23.15 0.50 -1.46
N VAL A 145 -22.57 -0.58 -1.99
CA VAL A 145 -21.15 -0.67 -2.43
C VAL A 145 -20.86 0.01 -3.75
N ASP A 146 -21.91 0.27 -4.51
CA ASP A 146 -21.82 0.80 -5.87
C ASP A 146 -22.25 2.27 -5.97
N GLU A 147 -22.84 2.85 -4.91
CA GLU A 147 -23.57 4.13 -4.99
C GLU A 147 -23.16 5.22 -3.98
N GLY A 148 -22.20 4.99 -3.07
CA GLY A 148 -21.82 5.95 -2.02
C GLY A 148 -20.59 6.82 -2.34
N PRO A 149 -20.36 7.95 -1.64
CA PRO A 149 -19.07 8.66 -1.70
C PRO A 149 -18.03 7.87 -0.87
N TRP A 150 -16.83 7.69 -1.42
CA TRP A 150 -15.91 6.63 -0.98
C TRP A 150 -14.78 7.10 -0.06
N ASP A 151 -14.85 8.35 0.42
CA ASP A 151 -14.04 8.83 1.53
C ASP A 151 -14.84 8.70 2.84
N MET A 152 -14.21 8.23 3.91
CA MET A 152 -14.86 8.15 5.23
C MET A 152 -15.23 9.54 5.77
N SER A 153 -14.66 10.61 5.19
CA SER A 153 -15.01 12.01 5.46
C SER A 153 -16.41 12.39 4.93
N ASP A 154 -16.94 11.67 3.95
CA ASP A 154 -18.22 11.98 3.29
C ASP A 154 -19.41 11.22 3.90
N VAL A 155 -19.18 10.35 4.88
CA VAL A 155 -20.26 9.65 5.59
C VAL A 155 -20.77 10.57 6.70
N PRO A 156 -22.03 11.06 6.62
CA PRO A 156 -22.54 11.97 7.64
C PRO A 156 -22.55 11.25 8.99
N GLU A 157 -21.83 11.80 9.97
CA GLU A 157 -22.05 11.50 11.38
C GLU A 157 -23.39 12.15 11.77
N HIS A 158 -24.51 11.51 11.44
CA HIS A 158 -25.82 12.00 11.86
C HIS A 158 -25.95 11.88 13.38
N ASP A 159 -25.54 12.92 14.10
CA ASP A 159 -25.68 13.16 15.55
C ASP A 159 -27.11 13.51 15.98
N GLU A 160 -28.11 12.96 15.30
CA GLU A 160 -29.48 13.01 15.80
C GLU A 160 -29.75 11.73 16.57
N GLU A 161 -29.82 11.86 17.90
CA GLU A 161 -30.37 10.83 18.79
C GLU A 161 -31.74 10.39 18.25
N PRO A 162 -32.07 9.09 18.30
CA PRO A 162 -33.41 8.66 17.93
C PRO A 162 -34.39 9.32 18.90
N GLU A 163 -35.25 10.22 18.40
CA GLU A 163 -36.40 10.71 19.16
C GLU A 163 -37.20 9.49 19.63
N GLU A 164 -37.27 9.32 20.95
CA GLU A 164 -38.17 8.37 21.58
C GLU A 164 -39.58 8.65 21.09
N LYS A 165 -40.15 7.72 20.33
CA LYS A 165 -41.57 7.76 19.99
C LYS A 165 -42.35 7.37 21.25
N GLU A 166 -42.99 8.36 21.87
CA GLU A 166 -44.06 8.18 22.87
C GLU A 166 -45.25 7.38 22.32
#